data_AF-A0A8V5FM09-F1
#
_entry.id   AF-A0A8V5FM09-F1
#
_cell.length_a   1.000
_cell.length_b   1.000
_cell.length_c   1.000
_cell.angle_alpha   90.00
_cell.angle_beta   90.00
_cell.angle_gamma   90.00
#
_symmetry.space_group_name_H-M   'P 1'
#
loop_
_entity.id
_entity.type
_entity.pdbx_description
1 polymer ?
#
loop_
_entity_poly.entity_id
_entity_poly.type
_entity_poly.pdbx_seq_one_letter_code
_entity_poly.pdbx_strand_id
1 'polypeptide(L)' 'LQGMATFAGLSAKVCPADSRARINCGFPGITAKECEKKGCCFRSHPAGVPWCFYHQPCGHCTFSKGK' A
#
# COMPACT_ATOMS: atom_id res chain seq x y z
N LEU A 1 22.49 -7.05 28.90
CA LEU A 1 22.49 -6.57 27.49
C LEU A 1 21.71 -7.55 26.63
N GLN A 2 20.42 -7.31 26.42
CA GLN A 2 19.73 -7.73 25.20
C GLN A 2 18.37 -6.99 25.20
N GLY A 3 18.32 -5.84 24.53
CA GLY A 3 17.08 -5.10 24.34
C GLY A 3 16.20 -5.91 23.38
N MET A 4 15.25 -6.65 23.94
CA MET A 4 14.22 -7.35 23.18
C MET A 4 13.30 -6.28 22.59
N ALA A 5 13.60 -5.82 21.37
CA ALA A 5 12.63 -5.06 20.61
C ALA A 5 11.40 -5.95 20.45
N THR A 6 10.32 -5.58 21.12
CA THR A 6 8.99 -6.17 20.95
C THR A 6 8.61 -5.99 19.49
N PHE A 7 8.78 -7.02 18.66
CA PHE A 7 8.33 -7.01 17.26
C PHE A 7 6.80 -7.14 17.23
N ALA A 8 6.12 -6.11 17.71
CA ALA A 8 4.69 -5.95 17.54
C ALA A 8 4.42 -5.66 16.05
N GLY A 9 3.87 -6.65 15.34
CA GLY A 9 2.97 -6.41 14.21
C GLY A 9 3.50 -5.58 13.03
N LEU A 10 4.65 -5.93 12.45
CA LEU A 10 5.04 -5.40 11.13
C LEU A 10 4.20 -6.06 10.01
N SER A 11 2.90 -5.78 9.97
CA SER A 11 2.10 -5.99 8.75
C SER A 11 2.57 -4.96 7.73
N ALA A 12 3.52 -5.36 6.88
CA ALA A 12 4.00 -4.51 5.80
C ALA A 12 2.80 -4.08 4.92
N LYS A 13 2.64 -2.77 4.75
CA LYS A 13 1.62 -2.20 3.86
C LYS A 13 2.24 -2.09 2.48
N VAL A 14 1.64 -2.74 1.50
CA VAL A 14 2.11 -2.73 0.11
C VAL A 14 1.05 -2.17 -0.81
N CYS A 15 1.48 -1.46 -1.85
CA CYS A 15 0.60 -1.05 -2.92
C CYS A 15 0.37 -2.23 -3.87
N PRO A 16 -0.86 -2.76 -3.98
CA PRO A 16 -1.13 -3.87 -4.90
C PRO A 16 -0.78 -3.47 -6.33
N ALA A 17 0.03 -4.29 -7.00
CA ALA A 17 0.40 -4.08 -8.39
C ALA A 17 -0.78 -4.33 -9.34
N ASP A 18 -1.57 -5.36 -9.03
CA ASP A 18 -2.76 -5.71 -9.81
C ASP A 18 -3.84 -4.64 -9.65
N SER A 19 -4.34 -4.13 -10.77
CA SER A 19 -5.33 -3.06 -10.80
C SER A 19 -6.72 -3.52 -10.40
N ARG A 20 -7.04 -4.81 -10.54
CA ARG A 20 -8.35 -5.37 -10.17
C ARG A 20 -8.49 -5.55 -8.67
N ALA A 21 -7.39 -5.79 -7.97
CA ALA A 21 -7.33 -5.84 -6.50
C ALA A 21 -7.40 -4.46 -5.81
N ARG A 22 -7.48 -3.35 -6.56
CA ARG A 22 -7.49 -2.00 -5.98
C ARG A 22 -8.85 -1.68 -5.35
N ILE A 23 -8.83 -1.34 -4.07
CA ILE A 23 -10.00 -0.86 -3.33
C ILE A 23 -9.90 0.66 -3.24
N ASN A 24 -10.93 1.37 -3.70
CA ASN A 24 -10.94 2.83 -3.78
C ASN A 24 -10.74 3.50 -2.40
N CYS A 25 -9.81 4.46 -2.32
CA CYS A 25 -9.49 5.26 -1.12
C CYS A 25 -9.69 6.78 -1.34
N GLY A 26 -10.23 7.19 -2.48
CA GLY A 26 -10.32 8.59 -2.88
C GLY A 26 -11.57 8.89 -3.69
N PHE A 27 -11.44 9.82 -4.63
CA PHE A 27 -12.52 10.21 -5.54
C PHE A 27 -11.97 10.38 -6.97
N PRO A 28 -12.81 10.31 -8.02
CA PRO A 28 -12.38 10.55 -9.39
C PRO A 28 -11.72 11.92 -9.55
N GLY A 29 -10.55 11.98 -10.20
CA GLY A 29 -9.80 13.22 -10.38
C GLY A 29 -8.94 13.66 -9.19
N ILE A 30 -8.89 12.87 -8.09
CA ILE A 30 -7.97 13.13 -6.98
C ILE A 30 -6.51 13.21 -7.47
N THR A 31 -5.75 14.17 -6.96
CA THR A 31 -4.32 14.29 -7.29
C THR A 31 -3.49 13.24 -6.54
N ALA A 32 -2.32 12.89 -7.08
CA ALA A 32 -1.38 11.99 -6.40
C ALA A 32 -1.06 12.45 -4.98
N LYS A 33 -0.72 13.74 -4.83
CA LYS A 33 -0.39 14.36 -3.54
C LYS A 33 -1.51 14.25 -2.52
N GLU A 34 -2.77 14.42 -2.93
CA GLU A 34 -3.91 14.37 -2.03
C GLU A 34 -4.26 12.93 -1.63
N CYS A 35 -4.09 11.98 -2.55
CA CYS A 35 -4.20 10.55 -2.25
C CYS A 35 -3.11 10.09 -1.26
N GLU A 36 -1.86 10.48 -1.49
CA GLU A 36 -0.74 10.12 -0.62
C GLU A 36 -0.87 10.76 0.77
N LYS A 37 -1.37 11.99 0.86
CA LYS A 37 -1.73 12.64 2.13
C LYS A 37 -2.80 11.88 2.92
N LYS A 38 -3.68 11.13 2.26
CA LYS A 38 -4.65 10.22 2.90
C LYS A 38 -4.01 8.91 3.38
N GLY A 39 -2.72 8.69 3.14
CA GLY A 39 -2.01 7.46 3.49
C GLY A 39 -2.33 6.30 2.55
N CYS A 40 -2.67 6.60 1.29
CA CYS A 40 -3.05 5.62 0.28
C CYS A 40 -2.08 5.60 -0.90
N CYS A 41 -2.17 4.54 -1.70
CA CYS A 41 -1.38 4.37 -2.90
C CYS A 41 -1.99 5.13 -4.07
N PHE A 42 -1.15 5.73 -4.91
CA PHE A 42 -1.57 6.36 -6.14
C PHE A 42 -0.92 5.73 -7.38
N ARG A 43 -1.74 5.38 -8.38
CA ARG A 43 -1.27 4.92 -9.69
C ARG A 43 -2.30 5.20 -10.77
N SER A 44 -2.02 6.18 -11.62
CA SER A 44 -2.92 6.68 -12.67
C SER A 44 -2.98 5.80 -13.94
N HIS A 45 -2.93 4.48 -13.77
CA HIS A 45 -3.03 3.51 -14.85
C HIS A 45 -3.46 2.13 -14.31
N PRO A 46 -4.26 1.34 -15.06
CA PRO A 46 -4.99 1.71 -16.28
C PRO A 46 -6.15 2.68 -16.00
N ALA A 47 -6.83 3.14 -17.05
CA ALA A 47 -8.09 3.86 -16.89
C ALA A 47 -9.22 2.90 -16.44
N GLY A 48 -10.31 3.45 -15.89
CA GLY A 48 -11.47 2.65 -15.47
C GLY A 48 -11.30 1.89 -14.16
N VAL A 49 -10.21 2.11 -13.42
CA VAL A 49 -9.97 1.56 -12.08
C VAL A 49 -9.63 2.68 -11.08
N PRO A 50 -9.74 2.44 -9.77
CA PRO A 50 -9.30 3.41 -8.78
C PRO A 50 -7.82 3.80 -8.95
N TRP A 51 -7.56 5.08 -9.10
CA TRP A 51 -6.20 5.63 -9.12
C TRP A 51 -5.66 5.90 -7.73
N CYS A 52 -6.55 6.22 -6.78
CA CYS A 52 -6.25 6.26 -5.35
C CYS A 52 -6.86 5.05 -4.66
N PHE A 53 -6.04 4.22 -4.03
CA PHE A 53 -6.46 2.94 -3.47
C PHE A 53 -5.72 2.58 -2.19
N TYR A 54 -6.35 1.74 -1.36
CA TYR A 54 -5.78 1.31 -0.10
C TYR A 54 -4.55 0.41 -0.30
N HIS A 55 -3.64 0.49 0.66
CA HIS A 55 -2.60 -0.51 0.85
C HIS A 55 -3.23 -1.86 1.23
N GLN A 56 -2.65 -2.94 0.75
CA GLN A 56 -3.00 -4.28 1.21
C GLN A 56 -2.04 -4.71 2.32
N PRO A 57 -2.53 -5.43 3.36
CA PRO A 57 -1.65 -6.10 4.30
C PRO A 57 -0.87 -7.16 3.52
N CYS A 58 0.45 -7.12 3.60
CA CYS A 58 1.25 -8.16 3.00
C CYS A 58 1.19 -9.42 3.86
N GLY A 59 0.20 -10.28 3.59
CA GLY A 59 -0.02 -11.54 4.31
C GLY A 59 1.15 -12.53 4.16
N HIS A 60 1.83 -12.49 3.01
CA HIS A 60 3.03 -13.28 2.70
C HIS A 60 4.04 -12.47 1.88
N CYS A 61 4.44 -11.29 2.37
CA CYS A 61 5.72 -10.74 1.91
C CYS A 61 6.77 -11.65 2.52
N THR A 62 7.27 -12.63 1.76
CA THR A 62 8.54 -13.23 2.12
C THR A 62 9.54 -12.08 2.09
N PHE A 63 9.96 -11.62 3.28
CA PHE A 63 11.12 -10.75 3.41
C PHE A 63 12.29 -11.55 2.84
N SER A 64 12.52 -11.41 1.53
CA SER A 64 13.79 -11.75 0.94
C SER A 64 14.75 -10.77 1.57
N LYS A 65 15.34 -11.16 2.71
CA LYS A 65 16.57 -10.56 3.21
C LYS A 65 17.52 -10.58 2.01
N GLY A 66 17.66 -9.43 1.35
CA GLY A 66 18.78 -9.21 0.47
C GLY A 66 20.04 -9.53 1.26
N LYS A 67 20.97 -10.25 0.62
CA LYS A 67 22.32 -10.47 1.14
C LYS A 67 22.94 -9.16 1.62
#